data_AF-A0A3N0YY30-F1
#
_entry.id   AF-A0A3N0YY30-F1
#
_cell.length_a   1.000
_cell.length_b   1.000
_cell.length_c   1.000
_cell.angle_alpha   90.00
_cell.angle_beta   90.00
_cell.angle_gamma   90.00
#
_symmetry.space_group_name_H-M   'P 1'
#
loop_
_entity.id
_entity.type
_entity.pdbx_description
1 polymer ?
#
loop_
_entity_poly.entity_id
_entity_poly.type
_entity_poly.pdbx_seq_one_letter_code
_entity_poly.pdbx_strand_id
1 'polypeptide(L)'
;MVHVFVLFCLCWLRLVGVFGAEPESVSVMEGDSVTLHSDSEIQKDDLILWRFGTEDSHIAEVNSSAQIISISGSTEGFKGRLHLDPQTGSLTVRNIRTNHSGIYKAQIIGRKVSTKMFNVTVYAHLPVPVITRDCSSSSSSSCSLVCSVVNVSHVTLSWYKGNSLLSSISVSDLSSTVSLHLEVEYQDKNTYSCVLNNPISNQTQHFNISELCQIRSEDPGAALVKKPDIITIIASGADIAFFIDNIKELSFISSFGVLPEVDVSPEDPGAALVKKPDIITIIASGADIAFFIDNIKELSFISSFGVLPEVDVSPGILAQENLEDDPHAQGSSYIAASYVKHLESAGARVVPIRINRTEEEYEKLFNAINGLLLPGGNVDIEKSQFTRVAKIFYELAIKANDASDYFPIWGTCQGLQQLTVLTSNKNLLTLTDTKAVALPLTFSPGAQNSRLFKKFPKDVLQSLAEENITSNFHSWSLSMQNYSGNAKLKRFYRVLTTNTDGRKEFISTMEASRYPFYAVQWHPEKSPFEWIEKAGMVHTLSAIKATFYTAHFFVSEAMKNHHRFSSQSEEEKALIYNYQPVFKGLDSIFLQNYYFD
;
A
#
# COMPACT_ATOMS: atom_id res chain seq x y z
N MET A 1 62.74 -21.69 -14.05
CA MET A 1 61.68 -20.67 -14.22
C MET A 1 61.00 -20.30 -12.90
N VAL A 2 61.71 -20.41 -11.76
CA VAL A 2 61.15 -20.19 -10.40
C VAL A 2 61.68 -18.89 -9.77
N HIS A 3 62.78 -18.33 -10.30
CA HIS A 3 63.33 -17.05 -9.81
C HIS A 3 62.71 -15.79 -10.45
N VAL A 4 61.94 -15.92 -11.54
CA VAL A 4 61.22 -14.78 -12.16
C VAL A 4 59.87 -14.52 -11.47
N PHE A 5 59.27 -15.54 -10.86
CA PHE A 5 57.98 -15.41 -10.16
C PHE A 5 58.10 -14.74 -8.78
N VAL A 6 59.23 -14.92 -8.08
CA VAL A 6 59.43 -14.31 -6.75
C VAL A 6 59.65 -12.80 -6.84
N LEU A 7 60.30 -12.31 -7.91
CA LEU A 7 60.49 -10.87 -8.12
C LEU A 7 59.20 -10.17 -8.61
N PHE A 8 58.35 -10.84 -9.37
CA PHE A 8 57.06 -10.29 -9.79
C PHE A 8 56.05 -10.20 -8.65
N CYS A 9 56.13 -11.10 -7.66
CA CYS A 9 55.29 -11.04 -6.45
C CYS A 9 55.71 -9.90 -5.51
N LEU A 10 57.00 -9.57 -5.45
CA LEU A 10 57.53 -8.47 -4.62
C LEU A 10 57.38 -7.07 -5.25
N CYS A 11 57.12 -6.98 -6.56
CA CYS A 11 56.79 -5.71 -7.23
C CYS A 11 55.29 -5.37 -7.24
N TRP A 12 54.39 -6.34 -7.03
CA TRP A 12 52.96 -6.06 -6.80
C TRP A 12 52.60 -5.83 -5.33
N LEU A 13 53.48 -6.21 -4.40
CA LEU A 13 53.37 -5.82 -2.97
C LEU A 13 53.75 -4.35 -2.68
N ARG A 14 54.09 -3.55 -3.70
CA ARG A 14 54.35 -2.10 -3.56
C ARG A 14 53.28 -1.19 -4.18
N LEU A 15 52.16 -1.73 -4.67
CA LEU A 15 51.10 -0.93 -5.29
C LEU A 15 49.68 -1.14 -4.73
N VAL A 16 49.51 -1.88 -3.63
CA VAL A 16 48.24 -1.88 -2.89
C VAL A 16 48.55 -1.75 -1.41
N GLY A 17 48.52 -0.51 -0.94
CA GLY A 17 48.83 -0.16 0.44
C GLY A 17 48.44 1.27 0.78
N VAL A 18 47.38 1.81 0.17
CA VAL A 18 46.58 2.83 0.83
C VAL A 18 45.43 2.05 1.47
N PHE A 19 45.64 1.58 2.70
CA PHE A 19 44.53 1.20 3.57
C PHE A 19 43.66 2.45 3.73
N GLY A 20 42.58 2.55 2.95
CA GLY A 20 41.48 3.43 3.31
C GLY A 20 40.97 2.94 4.65
N ALA A 21 41.02 3.79 5.67
CA ALA A 21 40.53 3.46 6.99
C ALA A 21 39.06 3.04 6.88
N GLU A 22 38.73 1.86 7.41
CA GLU A 22 37.35 1.36 7.49
C GLU A 22 36.53 2.33 8.36
N PRO A 23 35.31 2.73 7.94
CA PRO A 23 34.54 3.72 8.67
C PRO A 23 34.14 3.19 10.05
N GLU A 24 34.27 4.05 11.07
CA GLU A 24 33.84 3.75 12.43
C GLU A 24 32.31 3.64 12.49
N SER A 25 31.78 2.50 12.93
CA SER A 25 30.33 2.28 12.99
C SER A 25 29.74 2.87 14.28
N VAL A 26 28.68 3.67 14.14
CA VAL A 26 28.00 4.33 15.26
C VAL A 26 26.50 4.06 15.16
N SER A 27 25.92 3.51 16.22
CA SER A 27 24.48 3.20 16.29
C SER A 27 23.80 4.09 17.33
N VAL A 28 22.69 4.71 16.98
CA VAL A 28 21.95 5.64 17.85
C VAL A 28 20.44 5.51 17.67
N MET A 29 19.65 5.80 18.70
CA MET A 29 18.18 5.82 18.60
C MET A 29 17.68 7.13 18.01
N GLU A 30 16.59 7.07 17.26
CA GLU A 30 15.89 8.25 16.78
C GLU A 30 15.47 9.16 17.95
N GLY A 31 15.65 10.47 17.78
CA GLY A 31 15.38 11.48 18.81
C GLY A 31 16.59 11.79 19.70
N ASP A 32 17.57 10.90 19.79
CA ASP A 32 18.79 11.12 20.58
C ASP A 32 19.79 12.05 19.86
N SER A 33 20.93 12.30 20.51
CA SER A 33 22.03 13.07 19.93
C SER A 33 23.27 12.19 19.80
N VAL A 34 23.98 12.32 18.67
CA VAL A 34 25.25 11.62 18.44
C VAL A 34 26.37 12.64 18.23
N THR A 35 27.53 12.37 18.82
CA THR A 35 28.74 13.19 18.66
C THR A 35 29.80 12.38 17.95
N LEU A 36 30.28 12.87 16.81
CA LEU A 36 31.32 12.25 16.00
C LEU A 36 32.65 12.95 16.28
N HIS A 37 33.56 12.22 16.93
CA HIS A 37 34.84 12.76 17.40
C HIS A 37 35.90 12.75 16.31
N SER A 38 36.42 13.93 15.97
CA SER A 38 37.48 14.13 14.97
C SER A 38 38.85 13.57 15.39
N ASP A 39 39.02 13.19 16.66
CA ASP A 39 40.23 12.67 17.32
C ASP A 39 41.48 13.58 17.22
N SER A 40 41.31 14.89 17.00
CA SER A 40 42.42 15.83 16.94
C SER A 40 42.07 17.15 17.60
N GLU A 41 42.90 17.60 18.55
CA GLU A 41 42.88 18.99 19.00
C GLU A 41 43.26 19.88 17.81
N ILE A 42 42.36 20.79 17.44
CA ILE A 42 42.54 21.66 16.27
C ILE A 42 43.79 22.53 16.47
N GLN A 43 44.79 22.44 15.58
CA GLN A 43 45.94 23.34 15.64
C GLN A 43 45.62 24.67 14.96
N LYS A 44 46.40 25.70 15.30
CA LYS A 44 46.31 27.01 14.67
C LYS A 44 46.55 26.88 13.16
N ASP A 45 45.59 27.38 12.37
CA ASP A 45 45.52 27.33 10.89
C ASP A 45 44.93 26.04 10.28
N ASP A 46 44.47 25.08 11.09
CA ASP A 46 43.75 23.89 10.59
C ASP A 46 42.31 24.24 10.19
N LEU A 47 41.85 23.61 9.10
CA LEU A 47 40.46 23.60 8.60
C LEU A 47 39.88 22.20 8.73
N ILE A 48 38.72 22.07 9.38
CA ILE A 48 37.97 20.80 9.41
C ILE A 48 36.71 20.95 8.59
N LEU A 49 36.53 20.04 7.63
CA LEU A 49 35.42 19.99 6.71
C LEU A 49 34.60 18.72 6.91
N TRP A 50 33.33 18.88 7.29
CA TRP A 50 32.38 17.79 7.41
C TRP A 50 31.54 17.64 6.14
N ARG A 51 31.45 16.41 5.67
CA ARG A 51 30.65 16.00 4.51
C ARG A 51 29.75 14.81 4.85
N PHE A 52 28.60 14.72 4.19
CA PHE A 52 27.61 13.68 4.39
C PHE A 52 27.13 13.04 3.08
N GLY A 53 26.89 11.73 3.12
CA GLY A 53 26.28 10.97 2.04
C GLY A 53 27.25 10.59 0.92
N THR A 54 26.75 9.87 -0.08
CA THR A 54 27.52 9.41 -1.25
C THR A 54 27.94 10.55 -2.18
N GLU A 55 27.23 11.67 -2.13
CA GLU A 55 27.51 12.89 -2.89
C GLU A 55 28.55 13.80 -2.22
N ASP A 56 29.10 13.40 -1.05
CA ASP A 56 30.10 14.16 -0.30
C ASP A 56 29.63 15.62 -0.02
N SER A 57 28.33 15.77 0.25
CA SER A 57 27.65 17.05 0.47
C SER A 57 28.22 17.77 1.69
N HIS A 58 28.61 19.03 1.53
CA HIS A 58 29.17 19.82 2.62
C HIS A 58 28.12 20.21 3.66
N ILE A 59 28.35 19.91 4.93
CA ILE A 59 27.37 20.14 6.02
C ILE A 59 27.86 21.06 7.15
N ALA A 60 29.17 21.12 7.42
CA ALA A 60 29.75 22.04 8.40
C ALA A 60 31.26 22.21 8.18
N GLU A 61 31.80 23.38 8.52
CA GLU A 61 33.23 23.63 8.61
C GLU A 61 33.60 24.44 9.85
N VAL A 62 34.82 24.21 10.35
CA VAL A 62 35.47 25.08 11.34
C VAL A 62 36.85 25.48 10.83
N ASN A 63 37.08 26.79 10.83
CA ASN A 63 38.39 27.38 10.54
C ASN A 63 38.96 28.03 11.80
N SER A 64 40.05 27.45 12.31
CA SER A 64 40.71 27.88 13.54
C SER A 64 41.33 29.28 13.48
N SER A 65 41.80 29.71 12.31
CA SER A 65 42.50 30.99 12.13
C SER A 65 41.56 32.16 11.87
N ALA A 66 40.36 31.90 11.36
CA ALA A 66 39.33 32.91 11.12
C ALA A 66 38.25 32.97 12.22
N GLN A 67 38.21 32.01 13.16
CA GLN A 67 37.09 31.79 14.10
C GLN A 67 35.73 31.66 13.39
N ILE A 68 35.75 31.21 12.12
CA ILE A 68 34.54 31.05 11.32
C ILE A 68 34.03 29.62 11.51
N ILE A 69 32.81 29.52 12.01
CA ILE A 69 32.00 28.30 12.00
C ILE A 69 30.95 28.52 10.93
N SER A 70 30.98 27.71 9.88
CA SER A 70 29.92 27.72 8.88
C SER A 70 29.19 26.39 8.94
N ILE A 71 27.87 26.47 9.12
CA ILE A 71 26.97 25.32 9.11
C ILE A 71 26.08 25.52 7.89
N SER A 72 26.34 24.77 6.84
CA SER A 72 25.48 24.73 5.66
C SER A 72 24.21 23.94 6.00
N GLY A 73 23.29 24.60 6.71
CA GLY A 73 21.94 24.09 6.97
C GLY A 73 21.03 24.04 5.74
N SER A 74 21.59 24.12 4.54
CA SER A 74 20.88 24.18 3.25
C SER A 74 20.54 22.81 2.67
N THR A 75 21.03 21.71 3.25
CA THR A 75 20.50 20.37 2.97
C THR A 75 19.22 20.20 3.79
N GLU A 76 18.07 20.01 3.14
CA GLU A 76 16.73 20.07 3.75
C GLU A 76 16.54 19.19 5.01
N GLY A 77 17.43 18.21 5.26
CA GLY A 77 17.40 17.33 6.44
C GLY A 77 18.05 17.89 7.72
N PHE A 78 19.11 18.72 7.64
CA PHE A 78 19.96 19.04 8.81
C PHE A 78 19.68 20.38 9.49
N LYS A 79 18.67 21.12 9.01
CA LYS A 79 18.33 22.46 9.48
C LYS A 79 18.14 22.51 11.00
N GLY A 80 19.01 23.27 11.68
CA GLY A 80 18.94 23.50 13.14
C GLY A 80 19.36 22.33 14.03
N ARG A 81 19.90 21.23 13.45
CA ARG A 81 20.27 20.01 14.19
C ARG A 81 21.77 19.84 14.41
N LEU A 82 22.58 20.48 13.57
CA LEU A 82 24.04 20.38 13.62
C LEU A 82 24.61 21.36 14.64
N HIS A 83 25.52 20.85 15.47
CA HIS A 83 26.34 21.64 16.37
C HIS A 83 27.79 21.21 16.20
N LEU A 84 28.65 22.14 15.79
CA LEU A 84 30.08 21.90 15.62
C LEU A 84 30.83 22.53 16.79
N ASP A 85 31.60 21.72 17.53
CA ASP A 85 32.45 22.21 18.60
C ASP A 85 33.68 22.91 18.01
N PRO A 86 33.90 24.22 18.26
CA PRO A 86 35.03 24.96 17.70
C PRO A 86 36.39 24.60 18.31
N GLN A 87 36.44 23.92 19.46
CA GLN A 87 37.70 23.54 20.11
C GLN A 87 38.20 22.19 19.62
N THR A 88 37.30 21.21 19.51
CA THR A 88 37.65 19.84 19.11
C THR A 88 37.35 19.57 17.64
N GLY A 89 36.44 20.31 17.00
CA GLY A 89 35.97 20.02 15.64
C GLY A 89 35.01 18.84 15.56
N SER A 90 34.55 18.34 16.71
CA SER A 90 33.59 17.25 16.79
C SER A 90 32.21 17.74 16.32
N LEU A 91 31.55 16.93 15.49
CA LEU A 91 30.21 17.23 14.98
C LEU A 91 29.16 16.52 15.85
N THR A 92 28.26 17.30 16.43
CA THR A 92 27.08 16.78 17.12
C THR A 92 25.85 16.93 16.23
N VAL A 93 25.11 15.84 16.04
CA VAL A 93 23.78 15.84 15.39
C VAL A 93 22.73 15.64 16.48
N ARG A 94 21.93 16.67 16.75
CA ARG A 94 20.86 16.65 17.76
C ARG A 94 19.54 16.20 17.17
N ASN A 95 18.73 15.51 17.97
CA ASN A 95 17.42 15.00 17.54
C ASN A 95 17.58 14.23 16.21
N ILE A 96 18.45 13.23 16.20
CA ILE A 96 18.80 12.51 14.98
C ILE A 96 17.60 11.69 14.49
N ARG A 97 17.47 11.52 13.18
CA ARG A 97 16.35 10.85 12.50
C ARG A 97 16.88 9.74 11.61
N THR A 98 16.02 8.80 11.25
CA THR A 98 16.37 7.67 10.38
C THR A 98 17.00 8.09 9.05
N ASN A 99 16.53 9.18 8.44
CA ASN A 99 17.07 9.77 7.21
C ASN A 99 18.45 10.46 7.35
N HIS A 100 18.98 10.58 8.57
CA HIS A 100 20.35 11.03 8.83
C HIS A 100 21.36 9.87 8.89
N SER A 101 20.91 8.63 8.66
CA SER A 101 21.79 7.47 8.55
C SER A 101 22.64 7.58 7.28
N GLY A 102 23.91 7.17 7.37
CA GLY A 102 24.83 7.20 6.25
C GLY A 102 26.26 7.52 6.65
N ILE A 103 27.09 7.78 5.64
CA ILE A 103 28.51 8.02 5.82
C ILE A 103 28.76 9.50 6.11
N TYR A 104 29.41 9.76 7.24
CA TYR A 104 29.93 11.07 7.61
C TYR A 104 31.44 11.08 7.45
N LYS A 105 31.97 12.13 6.84
CA LYS A 105 33.39 12.25 6.51
C LYS A 105 33.92 13.57 7.05
N ALA A 106 34.87 13.48 7.98
CA ALA A 106 35.64 14.61 8.48
C ALA A 106 36.98 14.67 7.74
N GLN A 107 37.23 15.77 7.02
CA GLN A 107 38.52 16.05 6.40
C GLN A 107 39.22 17.16 7.18
N ILE A 108 40.37 16.83 7.77
CA ILE A 108 41.19 17.76 8.54
C ILE A 108 42.34 18.20 7.63
N ILE A 109 42.36 19.48 7.28
CA ILE A 109 43.31 20.11 6.36
C ILE A 109 44.21 21.03 7.18
N GLY A 110 45.39 20.51 7.53
CA GLY A 110 46.46 21.23 8.21
C GLY A 110 47.80 20.99 7.52
N ARG A 111 48.87 20.76 8.29
CA ARG A 111 50.20 20.37 7.75
C ARG A 111 50.16 19.06 6.97
N LYS A 112 49.25 18.16 7.33
CA LYS A 112 48.95 16.90 6.64
C LYS A 112 47.45 16.76 6.56
N VAL A 113 46.94 16.26 5.43
CA VAL A 113 45.52 15.97 5.28
C VAL A 113 45.21 14.64 5.98
N SER A 114 44.27 14.67 6.91
CA SER A 114 43.71 13.49 7.55
C SER A 114 42.23 13.35 7.18
N THR A 115 41.72 12.13 7.11
CA THR A 115 40.31 11.87 6.85
C THR A 115 39.81 10.79 7.79
N LYS A 116 38.72 11.08 8.49
CA LYS A 116 38.01 10.13 9.35
C LYS A 116 36.60 9.92 8.82
N MET A 117 36.16 8.67 8.78
CA MET A 117 34.85 8.29 8.26
C MET A 117 34.06 7.58 9.35
N PHE A 118 32.77 7.90 9.44
CA PHE A 118 31.82 7.27 10.35
C PHE A 118 30.66 6.72 9.54
N ASN A 119 30.23 5.51 9.85
CA ASN A 119 28.99 4.95 9.35
C ASN A 119 27.93 5.02 10.46
N VAL A 120 27.02 5.99 10.36
CA VAL A 120 26.00 6.22 11.38
C VAL A 120 24.71 5.51 10.97
N THR A 121 24.20 4.63 11.83
CA THR A 121 22.92 3.96 11.66
C THR A 121 21.96 4.39 12.76
N VAL A 122 20.80 4.92 12.36
CA VAL A 122 19.78 5.43 13.29
C VAL A 122 18.60 4.47 13.34
N TYR A 123 18.27 3.99 14.54
CA TYR A 123 17.18 3.03 14.75
C TYR A 123 15.93 3.71 15.29
N ALA A 124 14.77 3.39 14.70
CA ALA A 124 13.49 3.85 15.19
C ALA A 124 13.07 3.11 16.48
N HIS A 125 12.15 3.70 17.24
CA HIS A 125 11.55 3.05 18.41
C HIS A 125 10.75 1.81 18.02
N LEU A 126 10.97 0.72 18.76
CA LEU A 126 10.34 -0.56 18.47
C LEU A 126 8.90 -0.60 19.02
N PRO A 127 7.91 -1.03 18.22
CA PRO A 127 6.58 -1.37 18.71
C PRO A 127 6.59 -2.70 19.48
N VAL A 128 5.57 -2.92 20.31
CA VAL A 128 5.37 -4.20 21.00
C VAL A 128 4.82 -5.22 20.00
N PRO A 129 5.44 -6.41 19.85
CA PRO A 129 4.94 -7.45 18.95
C PRO A 129 3.61 -8.02 19.43
N VAL A 130 2.73 -8.38 18.49
CA VAL A 130 1.39 -8.93 18.77
C VAL A 130 1.39 -10.43 18.52
N ILE A 131 0.85 -11.20 19.46
CA ILE A 131 0.69 -12.66 19.32
C ILE A 131 -0.78 -12.97 19.06
N THR A 132 -1.08 -13.61 17.93
CA THR A 132 -2.43 -14.05 17.55
C THR A 132 -2.48 -15.57 17.37
N ARG A 133 -3.67 -16.15 17.52
CA ARG A 133 -3.92 -17.56 17.26
C ARG A 133 -4.40 -17.73 15.82
N ASP A 134 -3.82 -18.68 15.11
CA ASP A 134 -4.24 -19.06 13.77
C ASP A 134 -5.03 -20.38 13.85
N CYS A 135 -6.30 -20.34 13.46
CA CYS A 135 -7.25 -21.46 13.59
C CYS A 135 -7.43 -22.25 12.28
N SER A 136 -6.67 -21.91 11.23
CA SER A 136 -6.84 -22.49 9.89
C SER A 136 -6.46 -23.98 9.80
N SER A 137 -5.65 -24.51 10.74
CA SER A 137 -5.09 -25.87 10.65
C SER A 137 -5.18 -26.75 11.91
N SER A 138 -5.96 -26.37 12.94
CA SER A 138 -5.91 -27.07 14.24
C SER A 138 -6.52 -28.49 14.19
N SER A 139 -5.66 -29.51 14.24
CA SER A 139 -6.03 -30.81 14.80
C SER A 139 -6.36 -30.67 16.29
N SER A 140 -7.11 -31.61 16.86
CA SER A 140 -7.53 -31.59 18.27
C SER A 140 -6.39 -31.62 19.31
N SER A 141 -5.12 -31.63 18.88
CA SER A 141 -3.92 -31.74 19.74
C SER A 141 -2.85 -30.65 19.57
N SER A 142 -2.94 -29.73 18.61
CA SER A 142 -1.97 -28.62 18.42
C SER A 142 -2.63 -27.25 18.23
N CYS A 143 -1.92 -26.17 18.58
CA CYS A 143 -2.33 -24.76 18.51
C CYS A 143 -1.30 -24.00 17.67
N SER A 144 -1.72 -23.33 16.59
CA SER A 144 -0.85 -22.48 15.77
C SER A 144 -0.91 -21.04 16.27
N LEU A 145 0.25 -20.44 16.49
CA LEU A 145 0.45 -19.07 16.96
C LEU A 145 1.25 -18.28 15.95
N VAL A 146 0.90 -17.01 15.79
CA VAL A 146 1.60 -16.07 14.92
C VAL A 146 2.03 -14.88 15.75
N CYS A 147 3.31 -14.56 15.73
CA CYS A 147 3.79 -13.29 16.24
C CYS A 147 3.98 -12.34 15.07
N SER A 148 3.37 -11.16 15.11
CA SER A 148 3.46 -10.16 14.05
C SER A 148 3.80 -8.77 14.57
N VAL A 149 4.46 -8.00 13.71
CA VAL A 149 4.76 -6.59 13.89
C VAL A 149 4.61 -5.86 12.57
N VAL A 150 4.17 -4.61 12.59
CA VAL A 150 3.94 -3.79 11.41
C VAL A 150 4.87 -2.58 11.36
N ASN A 151 5.19 -2.11 10.16
CA ASN A 151 5.96 -0.89 9.90
C ASN A 151 7.31 -0.83 10.63
N VAL A 152 8.16 -1.83 10.42
CA VAL A 152 9.49 -1.93 11.04
C VAL A 152 10.60 -2.06 10.01
N SER A 153 11.81 -1.59 10.36
CA SER A 153 13.02 -1.69 9.56
C SER A 153 14.24 -1.95 10.45
N HIS A 154 15.24 -2.67 9.92
CA HIS A 154 16.45 -3.07 10.66
C HIS A 154 16.18 -3.75 12.01
N VAL A 155 15.27 -4.73 12.01
CA VAL A 155 14.84 -5.47 13.20
C VAL A 155 15.00 -6.97 13.04
N THR A 156 15.05 -7.69 14.16
CA THR A 156 14.98 -9.15 14.23
C THR A 156 13.78 -9.54 15.10
N LEU A 157 12.88 -10.34 14.55
CA LEU A 157 11.74 -10.92 15.26
C LEU A 157 12.04 -12.39 15.58
N SER A 158 11.90 -12.79 16.85
CA SER A 158 12.32 -14.10 17.31
C SER A 158 11.32 -14.73 18.29
N TRP A 159 11.12 -16.06 18.18
CA TRP A 159 10.40 -16.86 19.16
C TRP A 159 11.35 -17.50 20.16
N TYR A 160 10.96 -17.47 21.43
CA TYR A 160 11.67 -18.13 22.52
C TYR A 160 10.74 -19.05 23.30
N LYS A 161 11.30 -20.16 23.77
CA LYS A 161 10.71 -21.08 24.74
C LYS A 161 11.58 -21.09 25.99
N GLY A 162 11.14 -20.39 27.03
CA GLY A 162 12.03 -20.00 28.14
C GLY A 162 13.21 -19.19 27.61
N ASN A 163 14.43 -19.69 27.81
CA ASN A 163 15.65 -19.04 27.32
C ASN A 163 16.17 -19.58 25.98
N SER A 164 15.47 -20.55 25.38
CA SER A 164 15.89 -21.19 24.14
C SER A 164 15.26 -20.50 22.92
N LEU A 165 16.09 -20.05 21.98
CA LEU A 165 15.64 -19.51 20.70
C LEU A 165 15.07 -20.64 19.83
N LEU A 166 13.84 -20.46 19.33
CA LEU A 166 13.17 -21.42 18.46
C LEU A 166 13.30 -21.07 16.98
N SER A 167 12.95 -19.83 16.63
CA SER A 167 12.98 -19.33 15.27
C SER A 167 13.23 -17.83 15.27
N SER A 168 13.80 -17.32 14.18
CA SER A 168 14.14 -15.91 14.05
C SER A 168 14.12 -15.47 12.59
N ILE A 169 13.67 -14.25 12.36
CA ILE A 169 13.72 -13.58 11.06
C ILE A 169 14.28 -12.16 11.24
N SER A 170 15.27 -11.79 10.42
CA SER A 170 15.85 -10.46 10.40
C SER A 170 15.41 -9.72 9.14
N VAL A 171 14.99 -8.47 9.29
CA VAL A 171 14.53 -7.61 8.20
C VAL A 171 15.35 -6.33 8.22
N SER A 172 16.06 -6.07 7.12
CA SER A 172 16.89 -4.87 6.95
C SER A 172 16.08 -3.72 6.34
N ASP A 173 15.26 -4.01 5.33
CA ASP A 173 14.47 -2.98 4.62
C ASP A 173 13.15 -2.66 5.34
N LEU A 174 12.48 -1.58 4.94
CA LEU A 174 11.18 -1.24 5.51
C LEU A 174 10.14 -2.29 5.09
N SER A 175 9.58 -3.00 6.07
CA SER A 175 8.48 -3.94 5.85
C SER A 175 7.20 -3.45 6.51
N SER A 176 6.09 -3.54 5.76
CA SER A 176 4.75 -3.23 6.27
C SER A 176 4.29 -4.24 7.31
N THR A 177 4.68 -5.52 7.21
CA THR A 177 4.38 -6.56 8.21
C THR A 177 5.46 -7.63 8.22
N VAL A 178 5.90 -8.01 9.41
CA VAL A 178 6.80 -9.15 9.65
C VAL A 178 6.08 -10.09 10.59
N SER A 179 5.94 -11.35 10.21
CA SER A 179 5.29 -12.38 11.03
C SER A 179 6.14 -13.63 11.14
N LEU A 180 5.98 -14.35 12.25
CA LEU A 180 6.67 -15.60 12.52
C LEU A 180 5.70 -16.60 13.16
N HIS A 181 5.51 -17.74 12.51
CA HIS A 181 4.60 -18.80 12.94
C HIS A 181 5.28 -19.75 13.94
N LEU A 182 4.48 -20.31 14.84
CA LEU A 182 4.88 -21.28 15.84
C LEU A 182 3.74 -22.27 16.12
N GLU A 183 4.00 -23.56 15.94
CA GLU A 183 3.08 -24.63 16.38
C GLU A 183 3.43 -25.12 17.78
N VAL A 184 2.41 -25.26 18.65
CA VAL A 184 2.57 -25.66 20.05
C VAL A 184 1.57 -26.75 20.41
N GLU A 185 1.99 -27.75 21.21
CA GLU A 185 1.13 -28.82 21.72
C GLU A 185 0.42 -28.41 23.03
N TYR A 186 -0.85 -28.80 23.22
CA TYR A 186 -1.67 -28.36 24.39
C TYR A 186 -1.13 -28.79 25.76
N GLN A 187 -0.30 -29.84 25.81
CA GLN A 187 0.26 -30.35 27.07
C GLN A 187 1.55 -29.62 27.49
N ASP A 188 2.03 -28.70 26.65
CA ASP A 188 3.24 -27.95 26.94
C ASP A 188 2.97 -26.87 28.00
N LYS A 189 3.73 -26.89 29.11
CA LYS A 189 3.65 -25.91 30.21
C LYS A 189 4.73 -24.84 30.13
N ASN A 190 5.46 -24.75 29.03
CA ASN A 190 6.55 -23.80 28.89
C ASN A 190 6.05 -22.38 28.62
N THR A 191 6.84 -21.39 29.04
CA THR A 191 6.58 -19.98 28.75
C THR A 191 7.15 -19.63 27.40
N TYR A 192 6.34 -19.03 26.54
CA TYR A 192 6.75 -18.58 25.23
C TYR A 192 6.83 -17.06 25.21
N SER A 193 7.80 -16.53 24.47
CA SER A 193 7.93 -15.10 24.27
C SER A 193 8.30 -14.80 22.83
N CYS A 194 7.65 -13.79 22.28
CA CYS A 194 8.05 -13.19 21.04
C CYS A 194 8.85 -11.91 21.32
N VAL A 195 10.05 -11.84 20.78
CA VAL A 195 10.99 -10.74 21.01
C VAL A 195 11.28 -10.07 19.68
N LEU A 196 10.95 -8.79 19.60
CA LEU A 196 11.42 -7.89 18.54
C LEU A 196 12.64 -7.14 19.06
N ASN A 197 13.75 -7.18 18.33
CA ASN A 197 14.95 -6.44 18.72
C ASN A 197 15.58 -5.71 17.54
N ASN A 198 16.29 -4.64 17.86
CA ASN A 198 17.32 -4.05 17.03
C ASN A 198 18.62 -4.02 17.85
N PRO A 199 19.77 -3.64 17.28
CA PRO A 199 21.05 -3.64 18.00
C PRO A 199 21.11 -2.79 19.27
N ILE A 200 20.12 -1.92 19.53
CA ILE A 200 20.11 -0.99 20.67
C ILE A 200 19.03 -1.34 21.70
N SER A 201 17.89 -1.87 21.27
CA SER A 201 16.70 -2.04 22.11
C SER A 201 15.94 -3.32 21.77
N ASN A 202 15.12 -3.79 22.71
CA ASN A 202 14.21 -4.92 22.50
C ASN A 202 12.82 -4.63 23.07
N GLN A 203 11.84 -5.31 22.50
CA GLN A 203 10.45 -5.36 22.95
C GLN A 203 10.01 -6.81 23.01
N THR A 204 9.40 -7.21 24.12
CA THR A 204 9.02 -8.59 24.36
C THR A 204 7.57 -8.70 24.72
N GLN A 205 6.86 -9.62 24.07
CA GLN A 205 5.52 -10.03 24.44
C GLN A 205 5.56 -11.46 24.95
N HIS A 206 5.12 -11.65 26.19
CA HIS A 206 4.99 -12.97 26.80
C HIS A 206 3.61 -13.56 26.54
N PHE A 207 3.56 -14.89 26.48
CA PHE A 207 2.33 -15.63 26.30
C PHE A 207 2.30 -16.92 27.12
N ASN A 208 1.13 -17.25 27.64
CA ASN A 208 0.83 -18.51 28.33
C ASN A 208 -0.25 -19.30 27.57
N ILE A 209 0.08 -20.54 27.18
CA ILE A 209 -0.75 -21.45 26.38
C ILE A 209 -2.18 -21.58 26.94
N SER A 210 -2.36 -21.55 28.26
CA SER A 210 -3.67 -21.71 28.90
C SER A 210 -4.68 -20.58 28.64
N GLU A 211 -4.24 -19.40 28.19
CA GLU A 211 -5.10 -18.22 27.98
C GLU A 211 -5.66 -18.12 26.55
N LEU A 212 -4.90 -18.49 25.50
CA LEU A 212 -5.38 -18.41 24.10
C LEU A 212 -5.84 -19.75 23.51
N CYS A 213 -5.41 -20.89 24.08
CA CYS A 213 -5.68 -22.22 23.52
C CYS A 213 -6.79 -23.02 24.27
N GLN A 214 -7.85 -22.40 24.83
CA GLN A 214 -8.96 -23.20 25.43
C GLN A 214 -9.90 -23.82 24.38
N ILE A 215 -10.25 -25.10 24.57
CA ILE A 215 -11.27 -25.84 23.80
C ILE A 215 -12.65 -25.41 24.30
N ARG A 216 -13.51 -24.89 23.41
CA ARG A 216 -14.95 -24.75 23.70
C ARG A 216 -15.58 -26.15 23.71
N SER A 217 -15.97 -26.65 24.86
CA SER A 217 -16.96 -27.72 24.95
C SER A 217 -18.34 -27.14 24.64
N GLU A 218 -19.07 -27.79 23.74
CA GLU A 218 -20.40 -27.41 23.25
C GLU A 218 -21.42 -27.16 24.37
N ASP A 219 -22.21 -26.09 24.25
CA ASP A 219 -23.55 -25.99 24.83
C ASP A 219 -24.46 -25.25 23.80
N PRO A 220 -25.66 -25.75 23.46
CA PRO A 220 -26.46 -25.21 22.37
C PRO A 220 -27.38 -24.09 22.87
N GLY A 221 -27.07 -22.85 22.48
CA GLY A 221 -28.01 -21.74 22.51
C GLY A 221 -27.53 -20.47 23.19
N ALA A 222 -26.83 -19.61 22.45
CA ALA A 222 -26.90 -18.15 22.60
C ALA A 222 -26.14 -17.48 21.44
N ALA A 223 -26.86 -16.76 20.58
CA ALA A 223 -26.25 -15.82 19.67
C ALA A 223 -25.63 -14.67 20.47
N LEU A 224 -24.29 -14.59 20.50
CA LEU A 224 -23.56 -13.46 21.09
C LEU A 224 -23.24 -12.44 20.00
N VAL A 225 -24.10 -11.42 19.93
CA VAL A 225 -23.82 -10.14 19.27
C VAL A 225 -22.60 -9.52 19.96
N LYS A 226 -21.48 -9.35 19.25
CA LYS A 226 -20.37 -8.50 19.73
C LYS A 226 -20.88 -7.05 19.80
N LYS A 227 -20.88 -6.46 21.00
CA LYS A 227 -21.09 -5.01 21.20
C LYS A 227 -19.83 -4.24 20.78
N PRO A 228 -19.96 -3.00 20.26
CA PRO A 228 -18.79 -2.17 19.94
C PRO A 228 -18.12 -1.64 21.22
N ASP A 229 -16.81 -1.42 21.12
CA ASP A 229 -15.98 -0.79 22.15
C ASP A 229 -16.48 0.63 22.48
N ILE A 230 -16.59 0.97 23.76
CA ILE A 230 -17.10 2.26 24.23
C ILE A 230 -15.92 3.20 24.51
N ILE A 231 -15.80 4.29 23.75
CA ILE A 231 -14.84 5.37 24.00
C ILE A 231 -15.51 6.41 24.90
N THR A 232 -14.89 6.75 26.03
CA THR A 232 -15.36 7.81 26.94
C THR A 232 -14.43 9.01 26.86
N ILE A 233 -14.96 10.18 26.50
CA ILE A 233 -14.21 11.44 26.38
C ILE A 233 -14.65 12.39 27.51
N ILE A 234 -13.71 12.91 28.27
CA ILE A 234 -13.96 13.87 29.37
C ILE A 234 -13.39 15.23 28.94
N ALA A 235 -14.25 16.24 28.84
CA ALA A 235 -13.87 17.61 28.49
C ALA A 235 -14.42 18.61 29.53
N SER A 236 -13.65 19.64 29.87
CA SER A 236 -14.05 20.69 30.82
C SER A 236 -14.49 21.97 30.10
N GLY A 237 -15.74 22.40 30.35
CA GLY A 237 -16.21 23.79 30.16
C GLY A 237 -16.38 24.29 28.71
N ALA A 238 -17.50 24.98 28.47
CA ALA A 238 -17.93 25.77 27.29
C ALA A 238 -17.90 25.14 25.88
N ASP A 239 -16.98 24.25 25.54
CA ASP A 239 -16.79 23.75 24.16
C ASP A 239 -17.62 22.50 23.81
N ILE A 240 -18.43 22.00 24.76
CA ILE A 240 -19.35 20.86 24.55
C ILE A 240 -20.38 21.17 23.44
N ALA A 241 -20.79 22.44 23.29
CA ALA A 241 -21.75 22.82 22.26
C ALA A 241 -21.18 22.70 20.83
N PHE A 242 -19.90 23.06 20.64
CA PHE A 242 -19.20 22.91 19.35
C PHE A 242 -18.91 21.43 19.03
N PHE A 243 -18.72 20.62 20.08
CA PHE A 243 -18.52 19.18 20.01
C PHE A 243 -19.79 18.40 19.59
N ILE A 244 -20.98 18.81 20.07
CA ILE A 244 -22.26 18.15 19.78
C ILE A 244 -22.69 18.30 18.31
N ASP A 245 -22.42 19.43 17.66
CA ASP A 245 -22.86 19.64 16.28
C ASP A 245 -21.98 18.93 15.23
N ASN A 246 -20.72 18.62 15.55
CA ASN A 246 -19.80 17.92 14.64
C ASN A 246 -19.86 16.38 14.72
N ILE A 247 -20.50 15.80 15.75
CA ILE A 247 -20.55 14.33 15.96
C ILE A 247 -21.85 13.68 15.48
N LYS A 248 -22.87 14.45 15.06
CA LYS A 248 -24.14 13.89 14.55
C LYS A 248 -23.98 12.93 13.34
N GLU A 249 -22.82 12.92 12.68
CA GLU A 249 -22.52 11.97 11.59
C GLU A 249 -21.85 10.64 12.02
N LEU A 250 -21.45 10.47 13.29
CA LEU A 250 -20.80 9.25 13.80
C LEU A 250 -21.79 8.44 14.66
N SER A 251 -22.54 7.53 14.03
CA SER A 251 -23.58 6.72 14.69
C SER A 251 -23.05 5.52 15.50
N PHE A 252 -22.00 5.68 16.30
CA PHE A 252 -21.41 4.58 17.10
C PHE A 252 -20.69 5.03 18.39
N ILE A 253 -21.30 5.87 19.23
CA ILE A 253 -20.83 6.03 20.62
C ILE A 253 -22.04 6.13 21.55
N SER A 254 -22.18 5.19 22.48
CA SER A 254 -23.26 5.21 23.48
C SER A 254 -22.73 5.55 24.88
N SER A 255 -23.39 6.53 25.50
CA SER A 255 -23.35 7.04 26.90
C SER A 255 -22.46 8.26 27.18
N PHE A 256 -23.12 9.35 27.62
CA PHE A 256 -22.53 10.55 28.21
C PHE A 256 -22.96 10.63 29.68
N GLY A 257 -22.02 10.90 30.59
CA GLY A 257 -22.30 11.16 32.01
C GLY A 257 -21.62 12.45 32.44
N VAL A 258 -22.39 13.38 33.03
CA VAL A 258 -21.87 14.58 33.70
C VAL A 258 -21.69 14.24 35.18
N LEU A 259 -20.47 14.37 35.72
CA LEU A 259 -20.25 14.26 37.17
C LEU A 259 -20.39 15.64 37.84
N PRO A 260 -20.87 15.70 39.10
CA PRO A 260 -21.00 16.95 39.83
C PRO A 260 -19.63 17.50 40.26
N GLU A 261 -19.54 18.81 40.44
CA GLU A 261 -18.37 19.52 40.96
C GLU A 261 -17.82 18.86 42.24
N VAL A 262 -16.58 18.41 42.18
CA VAL A 262 -15.80 18.03 43.37
C VAL A 262 -14.72 19.09 43.54
N ASP A 263 -14.82 19.81 44.66
CA ASP A 263 -13.89 20.84 45.12
C ASP A 263 -12.48 20.25 45.29
N VAL A 264 -11.47 20.88 44.67
CA VAL A 264 -10.06 20.45 44.75
C VAL A 264 -9.30 21.41 45.67
N SER A 265 -8.79 20.91 46.79
CA SER A 265 -7.69 21.56 47.52
C SER A 265 -6.34 21.17 46.90
N PRO A 266 -5.37 22.10 46.80
CA PRO A 266 -4.12 21.86 46.09
C PRO A 266 -3.06 21.25 47.00
N GLU A 267 -2.41 20.16 46.59
CA GLU A 267 -0.95 19.96 46.74
C GLU A 267 -0.48 18.64 46.08
N ASP A 268 0.49 18.82 45.18
CA ASP A 268 1.48 17.90 44.58
C ASP A 268 1.11 16.91 43.42
N PRO A 269 1.85 16.93 42.28
CA PRO A 269 1.57 16.14 41.09
C PRO A 269 2.27 14.78 41.14
N GLY A 270 1.53 13.76 41.58
CA GLY A 270 2.01 12.38 41.52
C GLY A 270 0.88 11.37 41.71
N ALA A 271 0.26 10.91 40.61
CA ALA A 271 -0.62 9.73 40.62
C ALA A 271 -0.50 9.04 39.25
N ALA A 272 0.26 7.94 39.13
CA ALA A 272 -0.15 6.58 39.46
C ALA A 272 -1.45 6.16 38.73
N LEU A 273 -1.29 5.64 37.50
CA LEU A 273 -2.38 5.04 36.73
C LEU A 273 -2.43 3.52 36.99
N VAL A 274 -3.49 3.08 37.65
CA VAL A 274 -3.87 1.67 37.80
C VAL A 274 -4.51 1.20 36.49
N LYS A 275 -3.88 0.25 35.79
CA LYS A 275 -4.39 -0.35 34.53
C LYS A 275 -5.58 -1.29 34.79
N LYS A 276 -6.68 -1.07 34.07
CA LYS A 276 -7.64 -2.11 33.61
C LYS A 276 -7.71 -2.04 32.07
N PRO A 277 -7.92 -3.15 31.35
CA PRO A 277 -7.55 -3.21 29.92
C PRO A 277 -8.58 -2.67 28.92
N ASP A 278 -9.80 -2.31 29.34
CA ASP A 278 -10.92 -2.19 28.39
C ASP A 278 -11.51 -0.77 28.22
N ILE A 279 -10.80 0.30 28.62
CA ILE A 279 -11.28 1.69 28.47
C ILE A 279 -10.12 2.61 28.10
N ILE A 280 -10.15 3.20 26.90
CA ILE A 280 -9.28 4.34 26.53
C ILE A 280 -9.98 5.62 26.98
N THR A 281 -9.42 6.32 27.96
CA THR A 281 -9.89 7.64 28.41
C THR A 281 -8.93 8.70 27.87
N ILE A 282 -9.43 9.64 27.07
CA ILE A 282 -8.62 10.75 26.53
C ILE A 282 -9.04 12.04 27.26
N ILE A 283 -8.05 12.71 27.87
CA ILE A 283 -8.19 14.04 28.48
C ILE A 283 -7.37 15.00 27.61
N ALA A 284 -8.03 15.93 26.92
CA ALA A 284 -7.35 16.89 26.02
C ALA A 284 -7.85 18.32 26.27
N SER A 285 -6.96 19.29 26.13
CA SER A 285 -7.29 20.73 26.15
C SER A 285 -7.53 21.23 24.72
N GLY A 286 -8.37 22.26 24.56
CA GLY A 286 -9.12 22.56 23.32
C GLY A 286 -8.34 22.72 22.00
N ALA A 287 -7.02 22.93 22.00
CA ALA A 287 -6.23 23.06 20.76
C ALA A 287 -5.82 21.71 20.14
N ASP A 288 -5.68 20.65 20.95
CA ASP A 288 -5.21 19.33 20.49
C ASP A 288 -6.32 18.53 19.80
N ILE A 289 -7.58 18.91 19.97
CA ILE A 289 -8.75 18.18 19.48
C ILE A 289 -8.91 18.32 17.95
N ALA A 290 -8.59 19.49 17.38
CA ALA A 290 -8.70 19.71 15.93
C ALA A 290 -7.69 18.84 15.15
N PHE A 291 -6.46 18.75 15.64
CA PHE A 291 -5.41 17.92 15.05
C PHE A 291 -5.72 16.41 15.18
N PHE A 292 -6.37 16.01 16.28
CA PHE A 292 -6.77 14.63 16.52
C PHE A 292 -7.94 14.18 15.63
N ILE A 293 -8.90 15.08 15.33
CA ILE A 293 -10.06 14.78 14.47
C ILE A 293 -9.64 14.50 13.02
N ASP A 294 -8.70 15.26 12.47
CA ASP A 294 -8.22 15.01 11.10
C ASP A 294 -7.47 13.67 10.98
N ASN A 295 -6.71 13.28 12.01
CA ASN A 295 -6.06 11.96 12.08
C ASN A 295 -7.06 10.80 12.32
N ILE A 296 -8.15 11.03 13.05
CA ILE A 296 -9.20 10.01 13.23
C ILE A 296 -9.99 9.77 11.93
N LYS A 297 -10.20 10.79 11.09
CA LYS A 297 -10.79 10.59 9.76
C LYS A 297 -9.93 9.67 8.90
N GLU A 298 -8.61 9.79 8.95
CA GLU A 298 -7.69 8.87 8.28
C GLU A 298 -7.71 7.46 8.90
N LEU A 299 -7.79 7.32 10.22
CA LEU A 299 -7.96 6.01 10.88
C LEU A 299 -9.31 5.35 10.56
N SER A 300 -10.37 6.13 10.35
CA SER A 300 -11.68 5.62 9.92
C SER A 300 -11.69 5.08 8.49
N PHE A 301 -10.74 5.53 7.67
CA PHE A 301 -10.47 4.92 6.35
C PHE A 301 -10.05 3.47 6.51
N ILE A 302 -9.30 3.13 7.58
CA ILE A 302 -8.79 1.78 7.85
C ILE A 302 -9.81 0.93 8.65
N SER A 303 -10.60 1.53 9.54
CA SER A 303 -11.54 0.75 10.37
C SER A 303 -12.86 0.38 9.65
N SER A 304 -13.14 0.94 8.47
CA SER A 304 -14.32 0.59 7.66
C SER A 304 -14.15 -0.68 6.82
N PHE A 305 -12.93 -1.25 6.80
CA PHE A 305 -12.66 -2.56 6.23
C PHE A 305 -13.19 -3.65 7.17
N GLY A 306 -14.42 -4.11 6.91
CA GLY A 306 -14.80 -5.44 7.36
C GLY A 306 -13.75 -6.43 6.86
N VAL A 307 -13.15 -7.19 7.78
CA VAL A 307 -12.18 -8.24 7.48
C VAL A 307 -12.73 -9.09 6.33
N LEU A 308 -12.13 -8.96 5.15
CA LEU A 308 -12.45 -9.82 4.03
C LEU A 308 -12.06 -11.25 4.45
N PRO A 309 -12.94 -12.25 4.33
CA PRO A 309 -12.56 -13.62 4.61
C PRO A 309 -11.39 -14.01 3.70
N GLU A 310 -10.45 -14.77 4.27
CA GLU A 310 -9.21 -15.25 3.65
C GLU A 310 -9.54 -16.25 2.52
N VAL A 311 -10.02 -15.72 1.39
CA VAL A 311 -10.23 -16.45 0.14
C VAL A 311 -9.28 -15.86 -0.86
N ASP A 312 -8.24 -16.60 -1.20
CA ASP A 312 -7.29 -16.15 -2.20
C ASP A 312 -7.96 -16.06 -3.58
N VAL A 313 -8.30 -14.85 -4.01
CA VAL A 313 -8.95 -14.61 -5.30
C VAL A 313 -7.93 -14.25 -6.38
N SER A 314 -8.09 -14.87 -7.54
CA SER A 314 -7.21 -14.72 -8.69
C SER A 314 -8.00 -14.33 -9.95
N PRO A 315 -8.58 -13.10 -10.05
CA PRO A 315 -9.26 -12.65 -11.26
C PRO A 315 -8.30 -12.59 -12.46
N GLY A 316 -8.84 -12.86 -13.65
CA GLY A 316 -8.08 -12.80 -14.88
C GLY A 316 -8.17 -11.44 -15.56
N ILE A 317 -7.06 -10.98 -16.15
CA ILE A 317 -7.02 -9.77 -17.01
C ILE A 317 -6.79 -10.22 -18.45
N LEU A 318 -7.67 -9.79 -19.36
CA LEU A 318 -7.55 -10.13 -20.78
C LEU A 318 -6.42 -9.34 -21.45
N ALA A 319 -5.42 -10.05 -21.99
CA ALA A 319 -4.42 -9.46 -22.87
C ALA A 319 -5.04 -9.01 -24.18
N GLN A 320 -4.37 -8.09 -24.86
CA GLN A 320 -4.79 -7.60 -26.18
C GLN A 320 -3.59 -7.54 -27.12
N GLU A 321 -3.82 -7.50 -28.42
CA GLU A 321 -2.78 -7.38 -29.42
C GLU A 321 -1.83 -6.21 -29.15
N ASN A 322 -0.54 -6.40 -29.46
CA ASN A 322 0.46 -5.34 -29.34
C ASN A 322 0.07 -4.11 -30.18
N LEU A 323 0.45 -2.92 -29.69
CA LEU A 323 0.27 -1.68 -30.45
C LEU A 323 1.16 -1.73 -31.71
N GLU A 324 0.63 -1.32 -32.86
CA GLU A 324 1.27 -1.49 -34.18
C GLU A 324 2.73 -0.99 -34.25
N ASP A 325 3.04 0.11 -33.56
CA ASP A 325 4.35 0.76 -33.56
C ASP A 325 5.10 0.64 -32.23
N ASP A 326 4.85 -0.40 -31.44
CA ASP A 326 5.52 -0.57 -30.14
C ASP A 326 6.93 -1.16 -30.30
N PRO A 327 8.02 -0.37 -30.14
CA PRO A 327 9.37 -0.86 -30.34
C PRO A 327 9.83 -1.81 -29.23
N HIS A 328 9.08 -1.89 -28.13
CA HIS A 328 9.35 -2.77 -27.00
C HIS A 328 8.51 -4.05 -27.05
N ALA A 329 7.66 -4.22 -28.06
CA ALA A 329 6.77 -5.36 -28.17
C ALA A 329 7.54 -6.68 -28.13
N GLN A 330 7.13 -7.55 -27.22
CA GLN A 330 7.56 -8.94 -27.16
C GLN A 330 6.32 -9.82 -27.36
N GLY A 331 6.45 -10.89 -28.14
CA GLY A 331 5.33 -11.76 -28.50
C GLY A 331 4.19 -11.07 -29.26
N SER A 332 2.97 -11.57 -29.06
CA SER A 332 1.79 -11.19 -29.84
C SER A 332 0.82 -10.26 -29.11
N SER A 333 0.92 -10.17 -27.78
CA SER A 333 -0.05 -9.47 -26.94
C SER A 333 0.57 -8.84 -25.70
N TYR A 334 -0.15 -7.90 -25.08
CA TYR A 334 0.27 -7.23 -23.87
C TYR A 334 -0.88 -7.00 -22.87
N ILE A 335 -0.49 -6.74 -21.62
CA ILE A 335 -1.33 -6.18 -20.55
C ILE A 335 -0.56 -5.01 -19.95
N ALA A 336 -1.19 -3.83 -19.85
CA ALA A 336 -0.59 -2.71 -19.12
C ALA A 336 -0.52 -3.00 -17.62
N ALA A 337 0.64 -2.74 -17.02
CA ALA A 337 0.90 -3.10 -15.62
C ALA A 337 0.00 -2.35 -14.62
N SER A 338 -0.54 -1.19 -14.98
CA SER A 338 -1.51 -0.46 -14.16
C SER A 338 -2.76 -1.27 -13.84
N TYR A 339 -3.27 -2.10 -14.77
CA TYR A 339 -4.42 -2.97 -14.47
C TYR A 339 -4.08 -4.08 -13.47
N VAL A 340 -2.84 -4.60 -13.52
CA VAL A 340 -2.35 -5.59 -12.54
C VAL A 340 -2.27 -4.96 -11.16
N LYS A 341 -1.56 -3.83 -11.05
CA LYS A 341 -1.41 -3.06 -9.81
C LYS A 341 -2.75 -2.62 -9.23
N HIS A 342 -3.72 -2.32 -10.09
CA HIS A 342 -5.09 -1.98 -9.69
C HIS A 342 -5.76 -3.10 -8.88
N LEU A 343 -5.75 -4.32 -9.40
CA LEU A 343 -6.35 -5.46 -8.70
C LEU A 343 -5.55 -5.87 -7.46
N GLU A 344 -4.21 -5.85 -7.55
CA GLU A 344 -3.34 -6.18 -6.43
C GLU A 344 -3.49 -5.20 -5.25
N SER A 345 -3.70 -3.91 -5.54
CA SER A 345 -3.94 -2.89 -4.50
C SER A 345 -5.20 -3.14 -3.66
N ALA A 346 -6.11 -3.98 -4.15
CA ALA A 346 -7.34 -4.39 -3.48
C ALA A 346 -7.27 -5.80 -2.88
N GLY A 347 -6.09 -6.43 -2.87
CA GLY A 347 -5.87 -7.74 -2.24
C GLY A 347 -6.18 -8.95 -3.12
N ALA A 348 -6.17 -8.80 -4.45
CA ALA A 348 -6.30 -9.92 -5.38
C ALA A 348 -4.95 -10.31 -6.02
N ARG A 349 -4.77 -11.59 -6.31
CA ARG A 349 -3.74 -12.05 -7.25
C ARG A 349 -4.27 -11.90 -8.68
N VAL A 350 -3.39 -11.95 -9.68
CA VAL A 350 -3.80 -11.71 -11.08
C VAL A 350 -3.33 -12.85 -11.99
N VAL A 351 -4.21 -13.25 -12.91
CA VAL A 351 -3.91 -14.23 -13.97
C VAL A 351 -3.99 -13.55 -15.35
N PRO A 352 -2.90 -13.48 -16.14
CA PRO A 352 -2.97 -13.00 -17.51
C PRO A 352 -3.72 -13.99 -18.42
N ILE A 353 -4.81 -13.56 -19.04
CA ILE A 353 -5.55 -14.34 -20.03
C ILE A 353 -4.99 -14.02 -21.42
N ARG A 354 -4.25 -14.97 -22.01
CA ARG A 354 -3.65 -14.84 -23.35
C ARG A 354 -4.70 -14.95 -24.45
N ILE A 355 -4.47 -14.30 -25.59
CA ILE A 355 -5.43 -14.21 -26.71
C ILE A 355 -5.37 -15.38 -27.71
N ASN A 356 -4.28 -16.15 -27.69
CA ASN A 356 -4.02 -17.24 -28.63
C ASN A 356 -4.11 -18.62 -27.95
N ARG A 357 -5.28 -18.94 -27.38
CA ARG A 357 -5.59 -20.25 -26.78
C ARG A 357 -6.84 -20.88 -27.39
N THR A 358 -7.02 -22.19 -27.16
CA THR A 358 -8.21 -22.92 -27.61
C THR A 358 -9.42 -22.64 -26.71
N GLU A 359 -10.63 -22.95 -27.17
CA GLU A 359 -11.84 -22.76 -26.38
C GLU A 359 -11.85 -23.63 -25.12
N GLU A 360 -11.33 -24.87 -25.21
CA GLU A 360 -11.21 -25.79 -24.07
C GLU A 360 -10.24 -25.26 -23.01
N GLU A 361 -9.13 -24.65 -23.43
CA GLU A 361 -8.19 -23.99 -22.51
C GLU A 361 -8.87 -22.80 -21.80
N TYR A 362 -9.69 -22.02 -22.51
CA TYR A 362 -10.45 -20.92 -21.91
C TYR A 362 -11.52 -21.39 -20.94
N GLU A 363 -12.24 -22.47 -21.26
CA GLU A 363 -13.21 -23.07 -20.34
C GLU A 363 -12.52 -23.58 -19.07
N LYS A 364 -11.38 -24.27 -19.20
CA LYS A 364 -10.59 -24.70 -18.04
C LYS A 364 -10.16 -23.50 -17.19
N LEU A 365 -9.68 -22.44 -17.82
CA LEU A 365 -9.23 -21.22 -17.13
C LEU A 365 -10.40 -20.48 -16.46
N PHE A 366 -11.54 -20.37 -17.13
CA PHE A 366 -12.76 -19.75 -16.59
C PHE A 366 -13.20 -20.41 -15.29
N ASN A 367 -13.18 -21.74 -15.22
CA ASN A 367 -13.54 -22.51 -14.02
C ASN A 367 -12.49 -22.39 -12.88
N ALA A 368 -11.30 -21.85 -13.18
CA ALA A 368 -10.21 -21.69 -12.21
C ALA A 368 -10.13 -20.27 -11.63
N ILE A 369 -10.44 -19.23 -12.42
CA ILE A 369 -10.35 -17.83 -11.99
C ILE A 369 -11.68 -17.32 -11.41
N ASN A 370 -11.61 -16.24 -10.63
CA ASN A 370 -12.77 -15.73 -9.86
C ASN A 370 -13.50 -14.55 -10.52
N GLY A 371 -13.06 -14.09 -11.67
CA GLY A 371 -13.64 -12.95 -12.38
C GLY A 371 -12.82 -12.56 -13.59
N LEU A 372 -13.38 -11.68 -14.42
CA LEU A 372 -12.73 -11.18 -15.62
C LEU A 372 -12.66 -9.65 -15.62
N LEU A 373 -11.46 -9.11 -15.88
CA LEU A 373 -11.26 -7.71 -16.22
C LEU A 373 -10.92 -7.58 -17.71
N LEU A 374 -11.74 -6.81 -18.42
CA LEU A 374 -11.51 -6.35 -19.79
C LEU A 374 -10.85 -4.96 -19.73
N PRO A 375 -9.53 -4.85 -19.98
CA PRO A 375 -8.84 -3.57 -19.92
C PRO A 375 -9.26 -2.63 -21.07
N GLY A 376 -8.85 -1.38 -20.96
CA GLY A 376 -8.88 -0.44 -22.07
C GLY A 376 -7.83 -0.78 -23.13
N GLY A 377 -7.99 -0.20 -24.32
CA GLY A 377 -7.20 -0.58 -25.48
C GLY A 377 -7.56 0.22 -26.73
N ASN A 378 -7.02 -0.19 -27.86
CA ASN A 378 -7.37 0.36 -29.17
C ASN A 378 -7.45 -0.72 -30.27
N VAL A 379 -7.75 -1.96 -29.90
CA VAL A 379 -7.89 -3.07 -30.86
C VAL A 379 -9.29 -3.07 -31.49
N ASP A 380 -9.46 -3.72 -32.65
CA ASP A 380 -10.74 -3.74 -33.37
C ASP A 380 -11.85 -4.42 -32.54
N ILE A 381 -12.94 -3.70 -32.26
CA ILE A 381 -14.03 -4.13 -31.37
C ILE A 381 -14.91 -5.26 -31.93
N GLU A 382 -14.71 -5.63 -33.20
CA GLU A 382 -15.49 -6.69 -33.88
C GLU A 382 -14.61 -7.86 -34.33
N LYS A 383 -13.34 -7.62 -34.67
CA LYS A 383 -12.49 -8.60 -35.36
C LYS A 383 -11.22 -9.02 -34.60
N SER A 384 -10.84 -8.31 -33.54
CA SER A 384 -9.65 -8.66 -32.76
C SER A 384 -9.78 -10.01 -32.05
N GLN A 385 -8.64 -10.62 -31.74
CA GLN A 385 -8.58 -11.77 -30.83
C GLN A 385 -9.04 -11.39 -29.43
N PHE A 386 -8.78 -10.15 -28.97
CA PHE A 386 -9.39 -9.62 -27.75
C PHE A 386 -10.92 -9.77 -27.79
N THR A 387 -11.57 -9.35 -28.87
CA THR A 387 -13.02 -9.49 -29.05
C THR A 387 -13.47 -10.94 -29.04
N ARG A 388 -12.73 -11.84 -29.72
CA ARG A 388 -13.03 -13.29 -29.74
C ARG A 388 -13.04 -13.86 -28.31
N VAL A 389 -12.00 -13.59 -27.54
CA VAL A 389 -11.83 -14.15 -26.18
C VAL A 389 -12.79 -13.50 -25.20
N ALA A 390 -12.99 -12.18 -25.28
CA ALA A 390 -13.98 -11.47 -24.48
C ALA A 390 -15.39 -12.05 -24.70
N LYS A 391 -15.74 -12.41 -25.94
CA LYS A 391 -17.02 -13.08 -26.25
C LYS A 391 -17.14 -14.44 -25.57
N ILE A 392 -16.10 -15.28 -25.63
CA ILE A 392 -16.09 -16.60 -24.99
C ILE A 392 -16.36 -16.47 -23.48
N PHE A 393 -15.58 -15.64 -22.78
CA PHE A 393 -15.77 -15.44 -21.34
C PHE A 393 -17.11 -14.79 -20.99
N TYR A 394 -17.59 -13.85 -21.82
CA TYR A 394 -18.91 -13.25 -21.61
C TYR A 394 -20.02 -14.30 -21.69
N GLU A 395 -19.99 -15.19 -22.68
CA GLU A 395 -20.97 -16.27 -22.82
C GLU A 395 -20.87 -17.30 -21.68
N LEU A 396 -19.65 -17.66 -21.25
CA LEU A 396 -19.43 -18.52 -20.09
C LEU A 396 -19.96 -17.87 -18.79
N ALA A 397 -19.69 -16.58 -18.58
CA ALA A 397 -20.18 -15.86 -17.41
C ALA A 397 -21.71 -15.75 -17.41
N ILE A 398 -22.36 -15.52 -18.56
CA ILE A 398 -23.83 -15.55 -18.64
C ILE A 398 -24.35 -16.93 -18.23
N LYS A 399 -23.80 -18.01 -18.80
CA LYS A 399 -24.20 -19.40 -18.48
C LYS A 399 -24.00 -19.72 -16.99
N ALA A 400 -22.85 -19.38 -16.43
CA ALA A 400 -22.54 -19.60 -15.02
C ALA A 400 -23.52 -18.85 -14.11
N ASN A 401 -23.71 -17.55 -14.34
CA ASN A 401 -24.62 -16.75 -13.52
C ASN A 401 -26.09 -17.18 -13.67
N ASP A 402 -26.52 -17.63 -14.85
CA ASP A 402 -27.84 -18.24 -15.04
C ASP A 402 -27.99 -19.57 -14.27
N ALA A 403 -26.89 -20.31 -14.09
CA ALA A 403 -26.79 -21.50 -13.24
C ALA A 403 -26.53 -21.18 -11.75
N SER A 404 -26.64 -19.91 -11.33
CA SER A 404 -26.35 -19.43 -9.97
C SER A 404 -24.90 -19.58 -9.52
N ASP A 405 -23.98 -19.67 -10.47
CA ASP A 405 -22.54 -19.64 -10.26
C ASP A 405 -22.01 -18.22 -10.55
N TYR A 406 -21.61 -17.50 -9.48
CA TYR A 406 -21.45 -16.05 -9.50
C TYR A 406 -20.15 -15.61 -10.17
N PHE A 407 -20.16 -15.22 -11.44
CA PHE A 407 -18.93 -14.80 -12.12
C PHE A 407 -18.96 -13.33 -12.54
N PRO A 408 -18.21 -12.41 -11.88
CA PRO A 408 -18.21 -11.00 -12.20
C PRO A 408 -17.34 -10.64 -13.41
N ILE A 409 -17.78 -9.65 -14.18
CA ILE A 409 -17.00 -9.04 -15.27
C ILE A 409 -16.85 -7.54 -15.02
N TRP A 410 -15.64 -7.02 -15.15
CA TRP A 410 -15.33 -5.60 -15.15
C TRP A 410 -14.84 -5.16 -16.53
N GLY A 411 -15.37 -4.06 -17.06
CA GLY A 411 -14.91 -3.46 -18.31
C GLY A 411 -14.42 -2.02 -18.13
N THR A 412 -13.16 -1.76 -18.47
CA THR A 412 -12.60 -0.40 -18.45
C THR A 412 -12.42 0.11 -19.88
N CYS A 413 -12.90 1.31 -20.19
CA CYS A 413 -12.74 1.97 -21.49
C CYS A 413 -13.17 1.08 -22.68
N GLN A 414 -12.22 0.50 -23.44
CA GLN A 414 -12.53 -0.49 -24.49
C GLN A 414 -13.32 -1.69 -23.92
N GLY A 415 -13.07 -2.11 -22.68
CA GLY A 415 -13.85 -3.15 -22.02
C GLY A 415 -15.34 -2.77 -21.86
N LEU A 416 -15.65 -1.51 -21.54
CA LEU A 416 -17.04 -1.02 -21.53
C LEU A 416 -17.65 -1.11 -22.93
N GLN A 417 -16.92 -0.59 -23.92
CA GLN A 417 -17.35 -0.61 -25.32
C GLN A 417 -17.63 -2.05 -25.77
N GLN A 418 -16.74 -2.99 -25.44
CA GLN A 418 -16.87 -4.40 -25.77
C GLN A 418 -18.12 -5.02 -25.18
N LEU A 419 -18.40 -4.77 -23.89
CA LEU A 419 -19.62 -5.24 -23.24
C LEU A 419 -20.90 -4.73 -23.92
N THR A 420 -20.90 -3.48 -24.40
CA THR A 420 -22.05 -2.93 -25.14
C THR A 420 -22.26 -3.61 -26.49
N VAL A 421 -21.17 -3.95 -27.21
CA VAL A 421 -21.22 -4.68 -28.48
C VAL A 421 -21.72 -6.10 -28.25
N LEU A 422 -21.16 -6.82 -27.27
CA LEU A 422 -21.54 -8.19 -26.94
C LEU A 422 -23.01 -8.30 -26.49
N THR A 423 -23.50 -7.31 -25.73
CA THR A 423 -24.89 -7.32 -25.24
C THR A 423 -25.89 -6.97 -26.34
N SER A 424 -25.55 -6.01 -27.20
CA SER A 424 -26.47 -5.52 -28.24
C SER A 424 -26.37 -6.30 -29.56
N ASN A 425 -25.26 -7.01 -29.78
CA ASN A 425 -24.81 -7.57 -31.06
C ASN A 425 -24.69 -6.51 -32.17
N LYS A 426 -24.36 -5.26 -31.80
CA LYS A 426 -24.19 -4.14 -32.73
C LYS A 426 -23.11 -3.18 -32.22
N ASN A 427 -22.31 -2.64 -33.14
CA ASN A 427 -21.48 -1.49 -32.82
C ASN A 427 -22.33 -0.21 -32.78
N LEU A 428 -22.59 0.30 -31.57
CA LEU A 428 -23.40 1.49 -31.32
C LEU A 428 -22.57 2.66 -30.78
N LEU A 429 -21.25 2.58 -30.91
CA LEU A 429 -20.34 3.60 -30.43
C LEU A 429 -20.45 4.86 -31.29
N THR A 430 -20.25 5.99 -30.65
CA THR A 430 -20.24 7.31 -31.29
C THR A 430 -18.95 8.02 -30.97
N LEU A 431 -18.43 8.75 -31.95
CA LEU A 431 -17.24 9.58 -31.76
C LEU A 431 -17.53 10.70 -30.75
N THR A 432 -16.64 10.86 -29.78
CA THR A 432 -16.64 11.90 -28.74
C THR A 432 -15.27 12.55 -28.61
N ASP A 433 -15.24 13.83 -28.24
CA ASP A 433 -13.99 14.58 -28.01
C ASP A 433 -13.50 14.42 -26.55
N THR A 434 -13.00 13.22 -26.25
CA THR A 434 -12.71 12.76 -24.89
C THR A 434 -11.31 12.15 -24.76
N LYS A 435 -10.40 12.54 -25.66
CA LYS A 435 -8.99 12.12 -25.61
C LYS A 435 -8.23 12.99 -24.61
N ALA A 436 -7.74 12.36 -23.54
CA ALA A 436 -6.87 12.98 -22.55
C ALA A 436 -7.53 14.17 -21.83
N VAL A 437 -8.73 13.95 -21.29
CA VAL A 437 -9.45 14.92 -20.46
C VAL A 437 -9.80 14.29 -19.10
N ALA A 438 -9.75 15.10 -18.04
CA ALA A 438 -10.22 14.71 -16.73
C ALA A 438 -11.62 15.28 -16.51
N LEU A 439 -12.56 14.43 -16.10
CA LEU A 439 -13.97 14.80 -15.94
C LEU A 439 -14.49 14.42 -14.55
N PRO A 440 -15.49 15.14 -14.01
CA PRO A 440 -16.29 14.65 -12.89
C PRO A 440 -17.27 13.58 -13.43
N LEU A 441 -18.14 13.03 -12.60
CA LEU A 441 -19.18 12.08 -12.99
C LEU A 441 -20.56 12.67 -12.71
N THR A 442 -21.39 12.77 -13.75
CA THR A 442 -22.79 13.16 -13.57
C THR A 442 -23.59 11.95 -13.12
N PHE A 443 -23.91 11.87 -11.82
CA PHE A 443 -24.69 10.77 -11.27
C PHE A 443 -26.14 10.79 -11.76
N SER A 444 -26.60 9.65 -12.26
CA SER A 444 -27.99 9.43 -12.66
C SER A 444 -28.83 8.91 -11.48
N PRO A 445 -30.17 8.93 -11.57
CA PRO A 445 -31.03 8.29 -10.56
C PRO A 445 -30.72 6.79 -10.35
N GLY A 446 -30.14 6.12 -11.35
CA GLY A 446 -29.74 4.72 -11.26
C GLY A 446 -28.63 4.46 -10.23
N ALA A 447 -27.84 5.47 -9.89
CA ALA A 447 -26.72 5.34 -8.96
C ALA A 447 -27.13 5.18 -7.49
N GLN A 448 -28.27 5.77 -7.07
CA GLN A 448 -28.70 5.80 -5.67
C GLN A 448 -28.81 4.41 -5.03
N ASN A 449 -29.18 3.40 -5.83
CA ASN A 449 -29.31 2.01 -5.41
C ASN A 449 -28.39 1.08 -6.22
N SER A 450 -27.25 1.59 -6.69
CA SER A 450 -26.26 0.81 -7.42
C SER A 450 -25.57 -0.20 -6.51
N ARG A 451 -25.02 -1.28 -7.07
CA ARG A 451 -24.13 -2.17 -6.31
C ARG A 451 -22.74 -1.55 -6.20
N LEU A 452 -22.26 -0.97 -7.30
CA LEU A 452 -20.92 -0.38 -7.41
C LEU A 452 -20.68 0.73 -6.39
N PHE A 453 -21.53 1.75 -6.34
CA PHE A 453 -21.31 2.91 -5.45
C PHE A 453 -21.83 2.72 -4.03
N LYS A 454 -22.48 1.59 -3.71
CA LYS A 454 -23.15 1.39 -2.41
C LYS A 454 -22.24 1.55 -1.20
N LYS A 455 -20.99 1.09 -1.31
CA LYS A 455 -19.99 1.09 -0.24
C LYS A 455 -18.94 2.19 -0.38
N PHE A 456 -19.07 3.06 -1.37
CA PHE A 456 -18.14 4.18 -1.52
C PHE A 456 -18.41 5.21 -0.40
N PRO A 457 -17.36 5.74 0.24
CA PRO A 457 -17.50 6.85 1.18
C PRO A 457 -18.16 8.06 0.52
N LYS A 458 -18.92 8.82 1.32
CA LYS A 458 -19.64 10.01 0.85
C LYS A 458 -18.69 11.07 0.28
N ASP A 459 -17.53 11.28 0.89
CA ASP A 459 -16.50 12.22 0.42
C ASP A 459 -15.97 11.81 -0.96
N VAL A 460 -15.72 10.52 -1.17
CA VAL A 460 -15.27 10.00 -2.48
C VAL A 460 -16.36 10.17 -3.54
N LEU A 461 -17.63 9.91 -3.21
CA LEU A 461 -18.75 10.14 -4.13
C LEU A 461 -18.94 11.61 -4.46
N GLN A 462 -18.74 12.50 -3.49
CA GLN A 462 -18.80 13.94 -3.69
C GLN A 462 -17.66 14.41 -4.61
N SER A 463 -16.41 14.01 -4.35
CA SER A 463 -15.29 14.33 -5.24
C SER A 463 -15.50 13.78 -6.64
N LEU A 464 -16.06 12.57 -6.78
CA LEU A 464 -16.43 12.04 -8.10
C LEU A 464 -17.48 12.89 -8.80
N ALA A 465 -18.39 13.55 -8.09
CA ALA A 465 -19.44 14.40 -8.67
C ALA A 465 -18.95 15.82 -9.01
N GLU A 466 -18.01 16.36 -8.23
CA GLU A 466 -17.67 17.78 -8.23
C GLU A 466 -16.28 18.08 -8.80
N GLU A 467 -15.35 17.13 -8.74
CA GLU A 467 -13.97 17.32 -9.15
C GLU A 467 -13.64 16.58 -10.45
N ASN A 468 -12.75 17.17 -11.27
CA ASN A 468 -12.24 16.54 -12.48
C ASN A 468 -11.21 15.45 -12.15
N ILE A 469 -11.67 14.31 -11.62
CA ILE A 469 -10.79 13.24 -11.11
C ILE A 469 -10.85 11.94 -11.91
N THR A 470 -11.70 11.83 -12.93
CA THR A 470 -11.78 10.63 -13.79
C THR A 470 -11.02 10.82 -15.10
N SER A 471 -9.96 10.03 -15.30
CA SER A 471 -9.12 10.07 -16.50
C SER A 471 -9.82 9.47 -17.73
N ASN A 472 -10.10 10.28 -18.75
CA ASN A 472 -10.71 9.85 -20.00
C ASN A 472 -9.68 9.87 -21.15
N PHE A 473 -9.49 8.73 -21.80
CA PHE A 473 -8.53 8.52 -22.89
C PHE A 473 -9.15 7.73 -24.05
N HIS A 474 -10.34 8.12 -24.48
CA HIS A 474 -11.11 7.40 -25.51
C HIS A 474 -11.66 8.34 -26.58
N SER A 475 -11.79 7.83 -27.80
CA SER A 475 -12.39 8.57 -28.93
C SER A 475 -13.85 8.19 -29.17
N TRP A 476 -14.28 7.07 -28.58
CA TRP A 476 -15.55 6.43 -28.87
C TRP A 476 -16.27 6.17 -27.56
N SER A 477 -17.54 6.55 -27.50
CA SER A 477 -18.38 6.35 -26.32
C SER A 477 -19.76 5.82 -26.72
N LEU A 478 -20.46 5.15 -25.81
CA LEU A 478 -21.88 4.85 -25.98
C LEU A 478 -22.71 6.09 -25.61
N SER A 479 -23.29 6.76 -26.61
CA SER A 479 -24.15 7.92 -26.36
C SER A 479 -25.44 7.53 -25.65
N MET A 480 -25.98 8.45 -24.84
CA MET A 480 -27.28 8.26 -24.20
C MET A 480 -28.41 8.08 -25.22
N GLN A 481 -28.29 8.70 -26.40
CA GLN A 481 -29.23 8.52 -27.52
C GLN A 481 -29.21 7.07 -28.04
N ASN A 482 -28.03 6.51 -28.32
CA ASN A 482 -27.91 5.16 -28.86
C ASN A 482 -28.29 4.10 -27.82
N TYR A 483 -27.91 4.30 -26.55
CA TYR A 483 -28.38 3.48 -25.44
C TYR A 483 -29.91 3.51 -25.35
N SER A 484 -30.52 4.70 -25.34
CA SER A 484 -31.96 4.88 -25.19
C SER A 484 -32.76 4.29 -26.37
N GLY A 485 -32.16 4.25 -27.56
CA GLY A 485 -32.73 3.61 -28.75
C GLY A 485 -32.56 2.09 -28.80
N ASN A 486 -31.78 1.48 -27.90
CA ASN A 486 -31.50 0.04 -27.92
C ASN A 486 -32.16 -0.69 -26.74
N ALA A 487 -33.23 -1.42 -27.02
CA ALA A 487 -33.99 -2.15 -26.00
C ALA A 487 -33.16 -3.21 -25.24
N LYS A 488 -32.19 -3.85 -25.89
CA LYS A 488 -31.32 -4.85 -25.24
C LYS A 488 -30.44 -4.19 -24.18
N LEU A 489 -29.75 -3.11 -24.54
CA LEU A 489 -28.90 -2.38 -23.61
C LEU A 489 -29.69 -1.79 -22.44
N LYS A 490 -30.86 -1.17 -22.70
CA LYS A 490 -31.71 -0.63 -21.63
C LYS A 490 -32.18 -1.68 -20.64
N ARG A 491 -32.54 -2.86 -21.13
CA ARG A 491 -32.99 -3.97 -20.28
C ARG A 491 -31.83 -4.57 -19.49
N PHE A 492 -30.65 -4.63 -20.10
CA PHE A 492 -29.50 -5.30 -19.53
C PHE A 492 -28.74 -4.41 -18.54
N TYR A 493 -28.43 -3.16 -18.91
CA TYR A 493 -27.62 -2.24 -18.11
C TYR A 493 -28.43 -1.10 -17.51
N ARG A 494 -28.16 -0.84 -16.24
CA ARG A 494 -28.53 0.39 -15.53
C ARG A 494 -27.35 1.36 -15.64
N VAL A 495 -27.61 2.53 -16.23
CA VAL A 495 -26.65 3.63 -16.24
C VAL A 495 -26.52 4.17 -14.82
N LEU A 496 -25.27 4.35 -14.37
CA LEU A 496 -24.97 4.93 -13.07
C LEU A 496 -24.54 6.38 -13.23
N THR A 497 -23.63 6.65 -14.16
CA THR A 497 -23.13 8.01 -14.42
C THR A 497 -23.03 8.28 -15.92
N THR A 498 -23.18 9.56 -16.27
CA THR A 498 -22.95 10.08 -17.63
C THR A 498 -21.89 11.17 -17.62
N ASN A 499 -21.41 11.52 -18.81
CA ASN A 499 -20.54 12.65 -19.07
C ASN A 499 -20.90 13.30 -20.40
N THR A 500 -20.36 14.49 -20.65
CA THR A 500 -20.50 15.17 -21.94
C THR A 500 -19.15 15.66 -22.47
N ASP A 501 -18.97 15.60 -23.78
CA ASP A 501 -17.87 16.24 -24.51
C ASP A 501 -18.22 17.67 -24.97
N GLY A 502 -19.31 18.24 -24.43
CA GLY A 502 -19.87 19.53 -24.84
C GLY A 502 -20.84 19.44 -26.02
N ARG A 503 -20.94 18.29 -26.71
CA ARG A 503 -21.86 18.08 -27.83
C ARG A 503 -22.79 16.89 -27.61
N LYS A 504 -22.26 15.79 -27.09
CA LYS A 504 -22.95 14.53 -26.86
C LYS A 504 -22.85 14.16 -25.39
N GLU A 505 -23.96 13.67 -24.86
CA GLU A 505 -23.96 12.97 -23.57
C GLU A 505 -23.70 11.48 -23.81
N PHE A 506 -22.81 10.91 -23.01
CA PHE A 506 -22.41 9.51 -23.10
C PHE A 506 -22.36 8.84 -21.74
N ILE A 507 -22.51 7.52 -21.74
CA ILE A 507 -22.45 6.71 -20.53
C ILE A 507 -20.99 6.61 -20.07
N SER A 508 -20.73 6.99 -18.82
CA SER A 508 -19.40 6.89 -18.22
C SER A 508 -19.26 5.76 -17.21
N THR A 509 -20.35 5.36 -16.56
CA THR A 509 -20.39 4.19 -15.67
C THR A 509 -21.73 3.48 -15.77
N MET A 510 -21.72 2.15 -15.87
CA MET A 510 -22.93 1.32 -15.87
C MET A 510 -22.70 -0.02 -15.17
N GLU A 511 -23.80 -0.63 -14.74
CA GLU A 511 -23.80 -2.00 -14.20
C GLU A 511 -24.99 -2.78 -14.75
N ALA A 512 -24.84 -4.09 -14.94
CA ALA A 512 -25.93 -4.93 -15.41
C ALA A 512 -27.01 -5.07 -14.31
N SER A 513 -28.27 -5.11 -14.69
CA SER A 513 -29.37 -5.16 -13.72
C SER A 513 -29.39 -6.48 -12.95
N ARG A 514 -29.17 -7.60 -13.66
CA ARG A 514 -29.22 -8.97 -13.13
C ARG A 514 -27.85 -9.60 -12.90
N TYR A 515 -26.93 -9.42 -13.85
CA TYR A 515 -25.61 -10.05 -13.83
C TYR A 515 -24.59 -9.17 -13.08
N PRO A 516 -23.54 -9.74 -12.48
CA PRO A 516 -22.46 -8.99 -11.83
C PRO A 516 -21.47 -8.40 -12.84
N PHE A 517 -21.99 -7.71 -13.85
CA PHE A 517 -21.19 -7.06 -14.89
C PHE A 517 -21.16 -5.56 -14.64
N TYR A 518 -19.97 -4.99 -14.65
CA TYR A 518 -19.69 -3.60 -14.30
C TYR A 518 -18.81 -2.99 -15.36
N ALA A 519 -19.02 -1.71 -15.67
CA ALA A 519 -18.21 -1.06 -16.68
C ALA A 519 -18.04 0.44 -16.41
N VAL A 520 -16.82 0.92 -16.64
CA VAL A 520 -16.44 2.33 -16.59
C VAL A 520 -15.80 2.72 -17.93
N GLN A 521 -16.17 3.87 -18.48
CA GLN A 521 -15.60 4.41 -19.73
C GLN A 521 -14.25 5.11 -19.46
N TRP A 522 -14.10 5.64 -18.26
CA TRP A 522 -12.89 6.26 -17.74
C TRP A 522 -11.93 5.21 -17.15
N HIS A 523 -10.69 5.61 -16.86
CA HIS A 523 -9.60 4.73 -16.45
C HIS A 523 -9.27 4.91 -14.95
N PRO A 524 -9.89 4.12 -14.05
CA PRO A 524 -9.57 4.20 -12.63
C PRO A 524 -8.12 3.81 -12.34
N GLU A 525 -7.52 2.90 -13.12
CA GLU A 525 -6.17 2.38 -12.88
C GLU A 525 -5.06 3.41 -13.09
N LYS A 526 -5.32 4.51 -13.79
CA LYS A 526 -4.27 5.45 -14.22
C LYS A 526 -3.75 6.34 -13.10
N SER A 527 -4.63 6.83 -12.24
CA SER A 527 -4.29 7.87 -11.25
C SER A 527 -3.15 7.51 -10.29
N PRO A 528 -3.00 6.28 -9.78
CA PRO A 528 -1.84 5.94 -8.94
C PRO A 528 -0.67 5.29 -9.71
N PHE A 529 -0.84 4.89 -10.97
CA PHE A 529 0.10 3.96 -11.62
C PHE A 529 0.67 4.41 -12.97
N GLU A 530 0.11 5.43 -13.61
CA GLU A 530 0.61 5.97 -14.88
C GLU A 530 0.98 7.45 -14.72
N TRP A 531 2.05 7.93 -15.37
CA TRP A 531 2.61 9.29 -15.12
C TRP A 531 2.80 10.10 -16.41
N ILE A 532 2.01 9.82 -17.46
CA ILE A 532 2.13 10.53 -18.74
C ILE A 532 1.76 12.01 -18.60
N GLU A 533 2.56 12.91 -19.19
CA GLU A 533 2.33 14.36 -19.14
C GLU A 533 1.20 14.77 -20.11
N LYS A 534 -0.06 14.52 -19.73
CA LYS A 534 -1.26 14.89 -20.49
C LYS A 534 -2.33 15.47 -19.57
N ALA A 535 -3.11 16.42 -20.09
CA ALA A 535 -4.15 17.14 -19.33
C ALA A 535 -5.23 16.24 -18.69
N GLY A 536 -5.43 15.01 -19.18
CA GLY A 536 -6.37 14.04 -18.60
C GLY A 536 -5.81 13.17 -17.48
N MET A 537 -4.52 13.30 -17.15
CA MET A 537 -3.91 12.59 -16.03
C MET A 537 -4.09 13.35 -14.73
N VAL A 538 -4.62 12.67 -13.71
CA VAL A 538 -4.94 13.27 -12.40
C VAL A 538 -4.41 12.38 -11.29
N HIS A 539 -3.67 12.99 -10.36
CA HIS A 539 -2.97 12.33 -9.26
C HIS A 539 -3.39 12.88 -7.88
N THR A 540 -4.58 13.48 -7.78
CA THR A 540 -5.10 13.97 -6.50
C THR A 540 -5.44 12.80 -5.56
N LEU A 541 -5.41 13.05 -4.26
CA LEU A 541 -5.78 12.04 -3.25
C LEU A 541 -7.19 11.48 -3.50
N SER A 542 -8.15 12.32 -3.88
CA SER A 542 -9.52 11.91 -4.22
C SER A 542 -9.56 10.95 -5.41
N ALA A 543 -8.76 11.21 -6.46
CA ALA A 543 -8.64 10.32 -7.61
C ALA A 543 -8.06 8.95 -7.22
N ILE A 544 -7.00 8.94 -6.40
CA ILE A 544 -6.37 7.72 -5.89
C ILE A 544 -7.34 6.91 -5.01
N LYS A 545 -8.09 7.58 -4.13
CA LYS A 545 -9.16 6.94 -3.34
C LYS A 545 -10.21 6.31 -4.26
N ALA A 546 -10.67 7.02 -5.28
CA ALA A 546 -11.64 6.48 -6.24
C ALA A 546 -11.11 5.22 -6.94
N THR A 547 -9.83 5.20 -7.35
CA THR A 547 -9.16 4.02 -7.89
C THR A 547 -9.22 2.83 -6.93
N PHE A 548 -8.87 3.05 -5.67
CA PHE A 548 -8.88 1.98 -4.68
C PHE A 548 -10.29 1.42 -4.47
N TYR A 549 -11.32 2.28 -4.36
CA TYR A 549 -12.69 1.81 -4.13
C TYR A 549 -13.28 1.08 -5.34
N THR A 550 -12.91 1.42 -6.58
CA THR A 550 -13.33 0.62 -7.76
C THR A 550 -12.67 -0.76 -7.76
N ALA A 551 -11.38 -0.85 -7.43
CA ALA A 551 -10.67 -2.13 -7.33
C ALA A 551 -11.25 -2.99 -6.20
N HIS A 552 -11.36 -2.43 -5.00
CA HIS A 552 -11.92 -3.10 -3.83
C HIS A 552 -13.34 -3.61 -4.09
N PHE A 553 -14.18 -2.82 -4.76
CA PHE A 553 -15.51 -3.29 -5.17
C PHE A 553 -15.41 -4.53 -6.07
N PHE A 554 -14.64 -4.49 -7.16
CA PHE A 554 -14.56 -5.62 -8.08
C PHE A 554 -13.93 -6.87 -7.45
N VAL A 555 -12.88 -6.72 -6.64
CA VAL A 555 -12.28 -7.84 -5.90
C VAL A 555 -13.30 -8.45 -4.92
N SER A 556 -14.10 -7.63 -4.24
CA SER A 556 -15.18 -8.12 -3.36
C SER A 556 -16.30 -8.85 -4.11
N GLU A 557 -16.48 -8.56 -5.40
CA GLU A 557 -17.40 -9.31 -6.27
C GLU A 557 -16.79 -10.65 -6.66
N ALA A 558 -15.48 -10.71 -6.95
CA ALA A 558 -14.78 -11.94 -7.30
C ALA A 558 -14.75 -12.95 -6.14
N MET A 559 -14.73 -12.47 -4.89
CA MET A 559 -14.81 -13.30 -3.68
C MET A 559 -16.14 -14.06 -3.50
N LYS A 560 -17.14 -13.84 -4.36
CA LYS A 560 -18.48 -14.44 -4.24
C LYS A 560 -18.66 -15.76 -4.99
N ASN A 561 -17.66 -16.22 -5.74
CA ASN A 561 -17.63 -17.60 -6.26
C ASN A 561 -16.53 -18.44 -5.60
N HIS A 562 -16.57 -19.74 -5.89
CA HIS A 562 -15.66 -20.74 -5.35
C HIS A 562 -14.77 -21.38 -6.42
N HIS A 563 -14.62 -20.71 -7.57
CA HIS A 563 -13.69 -21.12 -8.61
C HIS A 563 -12.27 -21.17 -8.05
N ARG A 564 -11.52 -22.18 -8.46
CA ARG A 564 -10.15 -22.40 -8.03
C ARG A 564 -9.42 -23.30 -9.00
N PHE A 565 -8.10 -23.11 -9.10
CA PHE A 565 -7.24 -24.03 -9.83
C PHE A 565 -7.31 -25.44 -9.25
N SER A 566 -7.06 -26.44 -10.09
CA SER A 566 -7.11 -27.85 -9.69
C SER A 566 -6.01 -28.22 -8.67
N SER A 567 -4.91 -27.47 -8.68
CA SER A 567 -3.80 -27.61 -7.75
C SER A 567 -3.05 -26.28 -7.60
N GLN A 568 -2.35 -26.13 -6.46
CA GLN A 568 -1.49 -24.98 -6.22
C GLN A 568 -0.41 -24.82 -7.30
N SER A 569 0.16 -25.91 -7.82
CA SER A 569 1.16 -25.83 -8.89
C SER A 569 0.60 -25.30 -10.22
N GLU A 570 -0.66 -25.61 -10.55
CA GLU A 570 -1.31 -25.00 -11.72
C GLU A 570 -1.56 -23.51 -11.52
N GLU A 571 -1.98 -23.12 -10.32
CA GLU A 571 -2.16 -21.70 -9.98
C GLU A 571 -0.84 -20.94 -10.05
N GLU A 572 0.20 -21.43 -9.37
CA GLU A 572 1.52 -20.79 -9.33
C GLU A 572 2.06 -20.54 -10.73
N LYS A 573 1.84 -21.44 -11.69
CA LYS A 573 2.26 -21.27 -13.10
C LYS A 573 1.40 -20.30 -13.90
N ALA A 574 0.15 -20.09 -13.49
CA ALA A 574 -0.80 -19.21 -14.17
C ALA A 574 -0.68 -17.75 -13.71
N LEU A 575 -0.15 -17.49 -12.52
CA LEU A 575 -0.09 -16.15 -11.94
C LEU A 575 0.83 -15.19 -12.72
N ILE A 576 0.51 -13.90 -12.64
CA ILE A 576 1.27 -12.81 -13.26
C ILE A 576 2.72 -12.73 -12.75
N TYR A 577 3.01 -13.27 -11.57
CA TYR A 577 4.34 -13.29 -10.94
C TYR A 577 5.41 -14.04 -11.75
N ASN A 578 4.99 -14.88 -12.71
CA ASN A 578 5.92 -15.56 -13.64
C ASN A 578 6.38 -14.67 -14.80
N TYR A 579 5.86 -13.45 -14.90
CA TYR A 579 6.12 -12.53 -16.01
C TYR A 579 6.80 -11.26 -15.48
N GLN A 580 7.70 -10.71 -16.29
CA GLN A 580 8.38 -9.46 -15.96
C GLN A 580 7.84 -8.33 -16.84
N PRO A 581 7.41 -7.20 -16.27
CA PRO A 581 6.97 -6.07 -17.06
C PRO A 581 8.18 -5.35 -17.67
N VAL A 582 8.02 -4.88 -18.90
CA VAL A 582 9.03 -4.09 -19.61
C VAL A 582 8.71 -2.60 -19.44
N PHE A 583 9.72 -1.83 -19.02
CA PHE A 583 9.62 -0.38 -18.95
C PHE A 583 9.62 0.23 -20.37
N LYS A 584 8.64 1.07 -20.67
CA LYS A 584 8.41 1.66 -22.00
C LYS A 584 8.85 3.11 -22.14
N GLY A 585 9.42 3.70 -21.08
CA GLY A 585 9.77 5.12 -21.04
C GLY A 585 8.67 5.99 -20.42
N LEU A 586 9.06 7.18 -19.98
CA LEU A 586 8.18 8.15 -19.31
C LEU A 586 7.16 8.79 -20.26
N ASP A 587 7.48 8.84 -21.56
CA ASP A 587 6.61 9.40 -22.60
C ASP A 587 5.53 8.41 -23.07
N SER A 588 5.57 7.16 -22.58
CA SER A 588 4.62 6.12 -22.96
C SER A 588 3.27 6.31 -22.27
N ILE A 589 2.18 5.92 -22.95
CA ILE A 589 0.82 5.92 -22.37
C ILE A 589 0.70 4.94 -21.20
N PHE A 590 1.51 3.88 -21.25
CA PHE A 590 1.66 2.89 -20.20
C PHE A 590 3.15 2.76 -19.90
N LEU A 591 3.56 3.09 -18.67
CA LEU A 591 4.97 3.07 -18.27
C LEU A 591 5.57 1.68 -18.33
N GLN A 592 4.74 0.67 -18.05
CA GLN A 592 5.13 -0.72 -17.98
C GLN A 592 4.07 -1.60 -18.64
N ASN A 593 4.52 -2.51 -19.51
CA ASN A 593 3.67 -3.53 -20.10
C ASN A 593 4.23 -4.92 -19.82
N TYR A 594 3.34 -5.85 -19.48
CA TYR A 594 3.63 -7.28 -19.58
C TYR A 594 3.35 -7.73 -21.00
N TYR A 595 4.23 -8.54 -21.56
CA TYR A 595 4.13 -9.05 -22.92
C TYR A 595 4.01 -10.58 -22.94
N PHE A 596 3.26 -11.11 -23.92
CA PHE A 596 2.94 -12.54 -24.01
C PHE A 596 2.88 -13.00 -25.47
N ASP A 597 3.40 -14.19 -25.74
CA ASP A 597 3.27 -14.87 -27.06
C ASP A 597 1.86 -15.41 -27.35
#